data_AF-A0A0A9YM11-F1
#
_entry.id   AF-A0A0A9YM11-F1
#
_cell.length_a   1.000
_cell.length_b   1.000
_cell.length_c   1.000
_cell.angle_alpha   90.00
_cell.angle_beta   90.00
_cell.angle_gamma   90.00
#
_symmetry.space_group_name_H-M   'P 1'
#
loop_
_entity.id
_entity.type
_entity.pdbx_description
1 polymer ?
#
loop_
_entity_poly.entity_id
_entity_poly.type
_entity_poly.pdbx_seq_one_letter_code
_entity_poly.pdbx_strand_id
1 'polypeptide(L)'
;MVRRRSKRRSQLSKTRHFSADPESDVEQWWSGMRTMVPGKIDSFFAFQPSQHHFSQMIWANTERIGCATVAYRLTTGIPCPFLRFTVCNYGPGGNQNERPIYEEGPPCSNCPNGDCVCGDSPLILRSPSGHFTSAVRKLSKKNKRKKEKELQNQSYRA
;
A
#
# COMPACT_ATOMS: atom_id res chain seq x y z
N MET A 1 50.23 28.02 19.81
CA MET A 1 50.23 26.65 19.25
C MET A 1 48.78 26.14 19.17
N VAL A 2 48.11 26.38 18.04
CA VAL A 2 46.67 26.07 17.87
C VAL A 2 46.52 24.63 17.43
N ARG A 3 46.09 23.73 18.32
CA ARG A 3 45.74 22.35 17.97
C ARG A 3 44.37 22.34 17.27
N ARG A 4 44.38 22.31 15.93
CA ARG A 4 43.20 22.02 15.11
C ARG A 4 42.69 20.61 15.45
N ARG A 5 41.61 20.49 16.22
CA ARG A 5 40.85 19.24 16.33
C ARG A 5 40.18 18.97 14.99
N SER A 6 40.76 18.05 14.23
CA SER A 6 40.12 17.44 13.07
C SER A 6 38.77 16.86 13.51
N LYS A 7 37.67 17.49 13.08
CA LYS A 7 36.34 16.87 13.17
C LYS A 7 36.40 15.66 12.25
N ARG A 8 36.70 14.48 12.80
CA ARG A 8 36.31 13.21 12.18
C ARG A 8 34.80 13.31 12.01
N ARG A 9 34.38 13.62 10.78
CA ARG A 9 33.03 13.48 10.30
C ARG A 9 32.70 12.02 10.57
N SER A 10 32.00 11.76 11.68
CA SER A 10 31.46 10.44 11.97
C SER A 10 30.71 10.05 10.72
N GLN A 11 31.24 9.06 10.00
CA GLN A 11 30.48 8.38 8.97
C GLN A 11 29.25 7.88 9.71
N LEU A 12 28.13 8.61 9.57
CA LEU A 12 26.82 8.05 9.90
C LEU A 12 26.81 6.74 9.12
N SER A 13 26.77 5.65 9.87
CA SER A 13 26.73 4.31 9.32
C SER A 13 25.73 4.32 8.17
N LYS A 14 26.13 3.82 7.00
CA LYS A 14 25.18 3.38 5.98
C LYS A 14 24.41 2.18 6.54
N THR A 15 23.60 2.38 7.59
CA THR A 15 22.48 1.50 7.87
C THR A 15 21.62 1.60 6.63
N ARG A 16 21.57 0.52 5.84
CA ARG A 16 20.56 0.36 4.78
C ARG A 16 19.23 0.73 5.43
N HIS A 17 18.71 1.90 5.08
CA HIS A 17 17.42 2.35 5.58
C HIS A 17 16.42 1.34 5.06
N PHE A 18 15.91 0.53 5.96
CA PHE A 18 14.83 -0.39 5.68
C PHE A 18 13.57 0.46 5.50
N SER A 19 13.16 0.62 4.24
CA SER A 19 11.97 1.37 3.88
C SER A 19 10.77 0.44 3.78
N ALA A 20 9.62 0.90 4.27
CA ALA A 20 8.36 0.38 3.77
C ALA A 20 8.33 0.59 2.25
N ASP A 21 7.93 -0.44 1.53
CA ASP A 21 7.86 -0.45 0.07
C ASP A 21 6.57 -1.18 -0.32
N PRO A 22 5.41 -0.56 -0.07
CA PRO A 22 4.11 -1.14 -0.44
C PRO A 22 3.95 -1.31 -1.95
N GLU A 23 4.68 -0.53 -2.75
CA GLU A 23 4.55 -0.53 -4.21
C GLU A 23 4.98 -1.87 -4.80
N SER A 24 6.13 -2.43 -4.37
CA SER A 24 6.53 -3.75 -4.87
C SER A 24 5.55 -4.87 -4.50
N ASP A 25 4.88 -4.78 -3.34
CA ASP A 25 3.90 -5.79 -2.92
C ASP A 25 2.65 -5.70 -3.80
N VAL A 26 2.21 -4.47 -4.08
CA VAL A 26 1.08 -4.19 -4.97
C VAL A 26 1.40 -4.60 -6.41
N GLU A 27 2.61 -4.36 -6.90
CA GLU A 27 3.06 -4.85 -8.22
C GLU A 27 3.07 -6.38 -8.29
N GLN A 28 3.47 -7.05 -7.21
CA GLN A 28 3.41 -8.50 -7.12
C GLN A 28 1.96 -9.00 -7.19
N TRP A 29 1.02 -8.36 -6.49
CA TRP A 29 -0.40 -8.66 -6.60
C TRP A 29 -0.93 -8.44 -8.02
N TRP A 30 -0.57 -7.32 -8.65
CA TRP A 30 -0.97 -6.97 -10.00
C TRP A 30 -0.50 -7.99 -11.05
N SER A 31 0.63 -8.65 -10.82
CA SER A 31 1.18 -9.66 -11.71
C SER A 31 0.22 -10.83 -12.01
N GLY A 32 -0.78 -11.07 -11.15
CA GLY A 32 -1.85 -12.05 -11.37
C GLY A 32 -2.62 -11.84 -12.69
N MET A 33 -2.69 -10.59 -13.19
CA MET A 33 -3.27 -10.25 -14.49
C MET A 33 -2.76 -11.13 -15.63
N ARG A 34 -1.47 -11.51 -15.59
CA ARG A 34 -0.82 -12.31 -16.64
C ARG A 34 -1.39 -13.72 -16.79
N THR A 35 -2.12 -14.20 -15.77
CA THR A 35 -2.69 -15.54 -15.73
C THR A 35 -4.22 -15.54 -15.65
N MET A 36 -4.83 -14.35 -15.71
CA MET A 36 -6.27 -14.17 -15.72
C MET A 36 -6.78 -14.36 -17.15
N VAL A 37 -7.82 -15.18 -17.31
CA VAL A 37 -8.47 -15.43 -18.61
C VAL A 37 -9.91 -14.91 -18.57
N PRO A 38 -10.48 -14.47 -19.71
CA PRO A 38 -11.79 -13.81 -19.72
C PRO A 38 -12.92 -14.58 -19.02
N GLY A 39 -13.02 -15.89 -19.22
CA GLY A 39 -14.07 -16.72 -18.58
C GLY A 39 -14.03 -16.78 -17.04
N LYS A 40 -12.98 -16.25 -16.40
CA LYS A 40 -12.89 -16.13 -14.92
C LYS A 40 -13.40 -14.79 -14.40
N ILE A 41 -13.72 -13.85 -15.29
CA ILE A 41 -14.27 -12.53 -14.94
C ILE A 41 -15.73 -12.69 -14.55
N ASP A 42 -16.50 -13.45 -15.32
CA ASP A 42 -17.95 -13.63 -15.14
C ASP A 42 -18.31 -14.49 -13.92
N SER A 43 -17.43 -15.45 -13.59
CA SER A 43 -17.62 -16.36 -12.46
C SER A 43 -16.30 -16.58 -11.74
N PHE A 44 -16.11 -15.85 -10.65
CA PHE A 44 -14.88 -15.93 -9.88
C PHE A 44 -14.76 -17.26 -9.14
N PHE A 45 -13.64 -17.93 -9.36
CA PHE A 45 -13.16 -19.05 -8.54
C PHE A 45 -11.65 -18.87 -8.29
N ALA A 46 -11.25 -18.79 -7.02
CA ALA A 46 -9.85 -18.60 -6.64
C ALA A 46 -9.07 -19.92 -6.76
N PHE A 47 -8.14 -20.01 -7.71
CA PHE A 47 -7.25 -21.18 -7.86
C PHE A 47 -5.81 -20.91 -7.42
N GLN A 48 -5.29 -19.71 -7.70
CA GLN A 48 -3.90 -19.32 -7.45
C GLN A 48 -3.85 -18.08 -6.55
N PRO A 49 -2.90 -17.98 -5.61
CA PRO A 49 -2.76 -16.80 -4.74
C PRO A 49 -2.62 -15.48 -5.51
N SER A 50 -1.85 -15.47 -6.61
CA SER A 50 -1.65 -14.27 -7.43
C SER A 50 -2.94 -13.81 -8.12
N GLN A 51 -3.78 -14.74 -8.59
CA GLN A 51 -5.09 -14.42 -9.17
C GLN A 51 -6.03 -13.86 -8.10
N HIS A 52 -6.00 -14.42 -6.89
CA HIS A 52 -6.82 -13.96 -5.78
C HIS A 52 -6.49 -12.52 -5.39
N HIS A 53 -5.21 -12.14 -5.32
CA HIS A 53 -4.83 -10.77 -5.03
C HIS A 53 -5.24 -9.81 -6.16
N PHE A 54 -4.96 -10.18 -7.41
CA PHE A 54 -5.32 -9.37 -8.57
C PHE A 54 -6.83 -9.14 -8.68
N SER A 55 -7.64 -10.19 -8.58
CA SER A 55 -9.10 -10.11 -8.72
C SER A 55 -9.74 -9.19 -7.68
N GLN A 56 -9.20 -9.16 -6.45
CA GLN A 56 -9.68 -8.24 -5.43
C GLN A 56 -9.33 -6.78 -5.76
N MET A 57 -8.16 -6.52 -6.35
CA MET A 57 -7.75 -5.16 -6.74
C MET A 57 -8.68 -4.57 -7.81
N ILE A 58 -9.20 -5.40 -8.70
CA ILE A 58 -10.06 -4.98 -9.81
C ILE A 58 -11.55 -5.28 -9.58
N TRP A 59 -11.94 -5.59 -8.35
CA TRP A 59 -13.32 -5.96 -8.03
C TRP A 59 -14.24 -4.73 -8.07
N ALA A 60 -15.19 -4.68 -9.01
CA ALA A 60 -15.98 -3.49 -9.31
C ALA A 60 -16.76 -2.94 -8.11
N ASN A 61 -17.31 -3.83 -7.28
CA ASN A 61 -18.10 -3.42 -6.11
C ASN A 61 -17.24 -2.97 -4.92
N THR A 62 -15.91 -2.95 -5.05
CA THR A 62 -15.02 -2.47 -3.99
C THR A 62 -14.87 -0.96 -4.08
N GLU A 63 -15.30 -0.25 -3.04
CA GLU A 63 -15.32 1.21 -3.03
C GLU A 63 -14.19 1.84 -2.21
N ARG A 64 -13.64 1.08 -1.26
CA ARG A 64 -12.70 1.58 -0.26
C ARG A 64 -11.56 0.61 -0.06
N ILE A 65 -10.38 1.16 0.15
CA ILE A 65 -9.17 0.41 0.45
C ILE A 65 -8.44 1.08 1.61
N GLY A 66 -7.91 0.27 2.52
CA GLY A 66 -7.00 0.72 3.57
C GLY A 66 -5.83 -0.23 3.70
N CYS A 67 -4.61 0.28 3.61
CA CYS A 67 -3.40 -0.53 3.62
C CYS A 67 -2.45 -0.15 4.76
N ALA A 68 -1.68 -1.13 5.22
CA ALA A 68 -0.58 -0.94 6.15
C ALA A 68 0.59 -1.85 5.78
N THR A 69 1.81 -1.32 5.88
CA THR A 69 3.05 -2.11 5.70
C THR A 69 3.71 -2.32 7.04
N VAL A 70 3.98 -3.59 7.37
CA VAL A 70 4.76 -3.96 8.54
C VAL A 70 6.09 -4.50 8.08
N ALA A 71 7.12 -4.14 8.82
CA ALA A 71 8.49 -4.32 8.42
C ALA A 71 9.28 -4.63 9.70
N TYR A 72 9.91 -5.79 9.81
CA TYR A 72 10.58 -6.24 11.04
C TYR A 72 11.83 -7.05 10.76
N ARG A 73 12.72 -7.09 11.75
CA ARG A 73 13.97 -7.85 11.70
C ARG A 73 13.75 -9.26 12.25
N LEU A 74 14.07 -10.27 11.46
CA LEU A 74 14.26 -11.65 11.89
C LEU A 74 15.49 -11.76 12.79
N THR A 75 15.37 -12.51 13.88
CA THR A 75 16.49 -12.82 14.79
C THR A 75 17.23 -14.10 14.40
N THR A 76 16.90 -14.69 13.24
CA THR A 76 17.50 -15.92 12.73
C THR A 76 18.81 -15.63 11.98
N GLY A 77 19.75 -16.57 11.99
CA GLY A 77 21.09 -16.46 11.39
C GLY A 77 21.14 -16.40 9.86
N ILE A 78 20.06 -15.97 9.21
CA ILE A 78 19.91 -15.91 7.75
C ILE A 78 20.46 -14.57 7.24
N PRO A 79 21.26 -14.55 6.16
CA PRO A 79 21.66 -13.31 5.50
C PRO A 79 20.42 -12.59 4.93
N CYS A 80 20.29 -11.29 5.22
CA CYS A 80 19.08 -10.46 5.03
C CYS A 80 17.96 -10.74 6.06
N PRO A 81 18.17 -10.35 7.33
CA PRO A 81 17.29 -10.68 8.43
C PRO A 81 16.07 -9.77 8.48
N PHE A 82 15.47 -9.36 7.37
CA PHE A 82 14.35 -8.41 7.38
C PHE A 82 13.20 -8.94 6.54
N LEU A 83 12.01 -8.99 7.14
CA LEU A 83 10.76 -9.29 6.46
C LEU A 83 9.89 -8.05 6.39
N ARG A 84 9.25 -7.88 5.24
CA ARG A 84 8.28 -6.84 4.97
C ARG A 84 7.05 -7.48 4.37
N PHE A 85 5.87 -7.04 4.79
CA PHE A 85 4.63 -7.36 4.11
C PHE A 85 3.63 -6.21 4.22
N THR A 86 2.94 -5.96 3.12
CA THR A 86 1.81 -5.02 3.06
C THR A 86 0.51 -5.79 3.13
N VAL A 87 -0.44 -5.27 3.90
CA VAL A 87 -1.81 -5.80 4.00
C VAL A 87 -2.75 -4.70 3.59
N CYS A 88 -3.70 -5.02 2.70
CA CYS A 88 -4.79 -4.13 2.32
C CYS A 88 -6.13 -4.78 2.63
N ASN A 89 -7.01 -4.03 3.27
CA ASN A 89 -8.42 -4.39 3.46
C ASN A 89 -9.26 -3.64 2.42
N TYR A 90 -10.23 -4.34 1.84
CA TYR A 90 -11.12 -3.86 0.80
C TYR A 90 -12.56 -3.86 1.30
N GLY A 91 -13.32 -2.82 0.97
CA GLY A 91 -14.70 -2.63 1.43
C GLY A 91 -15.60 -2.01 0.36
N PRO A 92 -16.74 -2.64 0.03
CA PRO A 92 -17.10 -4.03 0.29
C PRO A 92 -16.01 -5.03 -0.15
N GLY A 93 -15.97 -6.20 0.49
CA GLY A 93 -15.04 -7.28 0.11
C GLY A 93 -15.46 -7.93 -1.22
N GLY A 94 -14.47 -8.26 -2.04
CA GLY A 94 -14.64 -8.95 -3.31
C GLY A 94 -14.37 -10.45 -3.19
N ASN A 95 -13.91 -11.06 -4.29
CA ASN A 95 -13.54 -12.47 -4.36
C ASN A 95 -14.63 -13.43 -3.87
N GLN A 96 -15.89 -13.06 -4.14
CA GLN A 96 -17.04 -13.89 -3.81
C GLN A 96 -17.15 -14.99 -4.87
N ASN A 97 -17.19 -16.24 -4.42
CA ASN A 97 -17.34 -17.38 -5.33
C ASN A 97 -18.60 -17.20 -6.20
N GLU A 98 -18.48 -17.57 -7.47
CA GLU A 98 -19.58 -17.53 -8.46
C GLU A 98 -20.13 -16.13 -8.75
N ARG A 99 -19.46 -15.08 -8.27
CA ARG A 99 -19.80 -13.69 -8.60
C ARG A 99 -18.85 -13.16 -9.68
N PRO A 100 -19.34 -12.27 -10.56
CA PRO A 100 -18.47 -11.59 -11.49
C PRO A 100 -17.55 -10.61 -10.75
N ILE A 101 -16.32 -10.46 -11.24
CA ILE A 101 -15.34 -9.50 -10.71
C ILE A 101 -15.79 -8.08 -11.04
N TYR A 102 -16.21 -7.87 -12.29
CA TYR A 102 -16.80 -6.65 -12.82
C TYR A 102 -17.75 -7.00 -13.96
N GLU A 103 -18.63 -6.08 -14.32
CA GLU A 103 -19.50 -6.22 -15.49
C GLU A 103 -18.78 -5.71 -16.74
N GLU A 104 -18.76 -6.50 -17.81
CA GLU A 104 -18.17 -6.08 -19.08
C GLU A 104 -19.04 -5.04 -19.78
N GLY A 105 -18.41 -4.00 -20.33
CA GLY A 105 -19.09 -2.96 -21.08
C GLY A 105 -18.20 -1.75 -21.36
N PRO A 106 -18.71 -0.74 -22.10
CA PRO A 106 -18.01 0.53 -22.27
C PRO A 106 -17.71 1.17 -20.90
N PRO A 107 -16.54 1.81 -20.72
CA PRO A 107 -16.22 2.50 -19.47
C PRO A 107 -17.37 3.43 -19.04
N CYS A 108 -17.73 3.35 -17.78
CA CYS A 108 -18.78 4.16 -17.16
C CYS A 108 -20.21 3.99 -17.70
N SER A 109 -20.48 2.94 -18.48
CA SER A 109 -21.83 2.69 -18.99
C SER A 109 -22.85 2.32 -17.89
N ASN A 110 -22.38 1.79 -16.75
CA ASN A 110 -23.22 1.32 -15.65
C ASN A 110 -22.74 1.79 -14.26
N CYS A 111 -22.51 3.10 -14.10
CA CYS A 111 -22.06 3.62 -12.81
C CYS A 111 -23.18 3.80 -11.79
N PRO A 112 -22.96 3.41 -10.52
CA PRO A 112 -23.91 3.72 -9.45
C PRO A 112 -24.10 5.24 -9.32
N ASN A 113 -25.35 5.69 -9.38
CA ASN A 113 -25.76 7.10 -9.22
C ASN A 113 -25.11 8.11 -10.19
N GLY A 114 -24.41 7.66 -11.23
CA GLY A 114 -23.70 8.53 -12.18
C GLY A 114 -22.41 9.17 -11.64
N ASP A 115 -21.89 8.71 -10.49
CA ASP A 115 -20.78 9.35 -9.76
C ASP A 115 -19.37 8.82 -10.10
N CYS A 116 -19.15 8.40 -11.35
CA CYS A 116 -17.85 7.89 -11.80
C CYS A 116 -17.09 8.91 -12.65
N VAL A 117 -15.75 8.88 -12.57
CA VAL A 117 -14.88 9.70 -13.41
C VAL A 117 -14.27 8.82 -14.49
N CYS A 118 -14.62 9.12 -15.74
CA CYS A 118 -14.12 8.42 -16.92
C CYS A 118 -13.01 9.29 -17.51
N GLY A 119 -11.75 8.91 -17.25
CA GLY A 119 -10.59 9.46 -17.95
C GLY A 119 -9.91 8.40 -18.83
N ASP A 120 -8.72 8.70 -19.36
CA ASP A 120 -7.88 7.74 -20.12
C ASP A 120 -7.40 6.53 -19.29
N SER A 121 -7.73 6.49 -18.00
CA SER A 121 -7.55 5.35 -17.10
C SER A 121 -8.89 5.05 -16.41
N PRO A 122 -9.49 3.87 -16.63
CA PRO A 122 -10.93 3.71 -16.53
C PRO A 122 -11.54 3.62 -15.11
N LEU A 123 -10.78 3.75 -14.01
CA LEU A 123 -11.31 3.48 -12.66
C LEU A 123 -10.68 4.34 -11.56
N ILE A 124 -10.81 5.67 -11.64
CA ILE A 124 -10.58 6.52 -10.46
C ILE A 124 -11.94 6.79 -9.80
N LEU A 125 -12.27 6.06 -8.74
CA LEU A 125 -13.34 6.44 -7.84
C LEU A 125 -12.97 7.80 -7.24
N ARG A 126 -13.84 8.79 -7.45
CA ARG A 126 -13.67 10.11 -6.85
C ARG A 126 -13.70 9.91 -5.34
N SER A 127 -12.57 10.12 -4.65
CA SER A 127 -12.61 10.38 -3.21
C SER A 127 -13.57 11.56 -3.04
N PRO A 128 -14.63 11.49 -2.21
CA PRO A 128 -15.55 12.60 -2.05
C PRO A 128 -14.71 13.81 -1.65
N SER A 129 -14.60 14.75 -2.57
CA SER A 129 -13.80 15.95 -2.40
C SER A 129 -14.36 16.69 -1.21
N GLY A 130 -13.74 16.59 -0.04
CA GLY A 130 -14.31 17.23 1.14
C GLY A 130 -13.54 17.18 2.45
N HIS A 131 -13.23 16.01 3.00
CA HIS A 131 -12.73 15.97 4.38
C HIS A 131 -11.76 14.81 4.64
N PHE A 132 -10.47 15.04 4.37
CA PHE A 132 -9.48 14.61 5.36
C PHE A 132 -9.89 15.28 6.66
N THR A 133 -10.59 14.53 7.54
CA THR A 133 -11.08 15.08 8.79
C THR A 133 -9.93 15.77 9.50
N SER A 134 -10.21 16.88 10.19
CA SER A 134 -9.22 17.58 11.02
C SER A 134 -8.45 16.60 11.91
N ALA A 135 -9.11 15.51 12.33
CA ALA A 135 -8.52 14.39 13.06
C ALA A 135 -7.39 13.68 12.32
N VAL A 136 -7.54 13.29 11.04
CA VAL A 136 -6.45 12.60 10.28
C VAL A 136 -5.26 13.55 10.06
N ARG A 137 -5.51 14.82 9.76
CA ARG A 137 -4.44 15.85 9.67
C ARG A 137 -3.75 16.05 11.03
N LYS A 138 -4.51 16.08 12.12
CA LYS A 138 -3.97 16.20 13.49
C LYS A 138 -3.16 14.96 13.89
N LEU A 139 -3.61 13.75 13.54
CA LEU A 139 -2.91 12.50 13.80
C LEU A 139 -1.59 12.42 13.02
N SER A 140 -1.59 12.79 11.74
CA SER A 140 -0.36 12.90 10.94
C SER A 140 0.64 13.90 11.55
N LYS A 141 0.18 15.09 11.94
CA LYS A 141 1.02 16.10 12.62
C LYS A 141 1.53 15.62 13.99
N LYS A 142 0.68 14.92 14.77
CA LYS A 142 1.05 14.37 16.10
C LYS A 142 2.10 13.27 15.96
N ASN A 143 1.94 12.37 14.99
CA ASN A 143 2.89 11.31 14.70
C ASN A 143 4.23 11.88 14.20
N LYS A 144 4.21 12.92 13.37
CA LYS A 144 5.43 13.63 12.95
C LYS A 144 6.18 14.25 14.14
N ARG A 145 5.48 14.96 15.03
CA ARG A 145 6.07 15.56 16.25
C ARG A 145 6.58 14.50 17.24
N LYS A 146 5.88 13.36 17.37
CA LYS A 146 6.32 12.24 18.20
C LYS A 146 7.63 11.64 17.67
N LYS A 147 7.71 11.43 16.35
CA LYS A 147 8.90 10.94 15.66
C LYS A 147 10.09 11.90 15.78
N GLU A 148 9.86 13.21 15.66
CA GLU A 148 10.90 14.24 15.86
C GLU A 148 11.42 14.25 17.31
N LYS A 149 10.54 14.11 18.30
CA LYS A 149 10.94 14.01 19.72
C LYS A 149 11.68 12.72 20.04
N GLU A 150 11.29 11.60 19.44
CA GLU A 150 12.00 10.32 19.59
C GLU A 150 13.40 10.37 18.98
N LEU A 151 13.56 11.00 17.80
CA LEU A 151 14.87 11.24 17.20
C LEU A 151 15.75 12.17 18.04
N GLN A 152 15.19 13.25 18.57
CA GLN A 152 15.93 14.16 19.45
C GLN A 152 16.37 13.43 20.73
N ASN A 153 15.51 12.64 21.35
CA ASN A 153 15.84 11.92 22.59
C ASN A 153 16.88 10.79 22.38
N GLN A 154 16.95 10.22 21.16
CA GLN A 154 18.03 9.30 20.78
C GLN A 154 19.37 10.02 20.57
N SER A 155 19.36 11.27 20.11
CA SER A 155 20.58 12.09 19.96
C SER A 155 21.21 12.51 21.30
N TYR A 156 20.45 12.54 22.40
CA TYR A 156 20.95 12.91 23.73
C TYR A 156 21.42 11.70 24.56
N ARG A 157 21.26 10.48 24.04
CA ARG A 157 21.68 9.21 24.70
C ARG A 157 22.93 8.57 24.08
N ALA A 158 23.63 9.28 23.20
CA ALA A 158 24.92 8.90 22.62
C ALA A 158 26.01 9.87 23.11
#